data_AF-A0A1R3XY48-F1
#
_entry.id   AF-A0A1R3XY48-F1
#
_cell.length_a   1.000
_cell.length_b   1.000
_cell.length_c   1.000
_cell.angle_alpha   90.00
_cell.angle_beta   90.00
_cell.angle_gamma   90.00
#
_symmetry.space_group_name_H-M   'P 1'
#
loop_
_entity.id
_entity.type
_entity.pdbx_description
1 polymer ?
#
loop_
_entity_poly.entity_id
_entity_poly.type
_entity_poly.pdbx_seq_one_letter_code
_entity_poly.pdbx_strand_id
1 'polypeptide(L)'
;MAETTEPPSDAGTSQADAMALAAEAEAAEAEALAAAARARARAARLKREALAMAPAEDENVPEEYADWEDAEDYDDYDDYEAADQEAARSASWRRRLRVRLPRLSTIAMAAAVVIICGFTGLSGYIVWQHHEATERQQRAAAFAAGAKQGVINMNSLDFNKAKEDVARVIDSSTGEFRDDFQQRAADFTKVVEQSKVVTEGTVNATAVESMNEHSAVVLVAATSRVTNSAGAKDEPRAWRLKVTVTEEGGQYKMSKVEFVP
;
A
#
# COMPACT_ATOMS: atom_id res chain seq x y z
N MET A 1 -12.54 -40.23 48.04
CA MET A 1 -11.85 -40.70 46.82
C MET A 1 -11.53 -39.47 45.99
N ALA A 2 -10.36 -39.42 45.37
CA ALA A 2 -9.94 -38.30 44.54
C ALA A 2 -10.02 -38.72 43.06
N GLU A 3 -10.45 -37.81 42.20
CA GLU A 3 -10.55 -38.01 40.75
C GLU A 3 -9.63 -37.00 40.08
N THR A 4 -8.68 -37.50 39.29
CA THR A 4 -7.56 -36.71 38.74
C THR A 4 -7.78 -36.34 37.28
N THR A 5 -7.38 -35.12 36.95
CA THR A 5 -7.53 -34.46 35.64
C THR A 5 -6.56 -34.97 34.58
N GLU A 6 -7.02 -35.11 33.32
CA GLU A 6 -6.18 -35.20 32.11
C GLU A 6 -6.35 -33.93 31.24
N PRO A 7 -5.26 -33.40 30.66
CA PRO A 7 -5.31 -32.47 29.52
C PRO A 7 -4.80 -33.13 28.20
N PRO A 8 -5.31 -32.71 27.02
CA PRO A 8 -5.03 -33.38 25.74
C PRO A 8 -3.75 -32.89 25.02
N SER A 9 -3.32 -33.69 24.04
CA SER A 9 -2.16 -33.45 23.17
C SER A 9 -2.52 -32.65 21.90
N ASP A 10 -1.90 -31.47 21.70
CA ASP A 10 -2.10 -30.64 20.48
C ASP A 10 -0.79 -29.99 19.95
N ALA A 11 0.38 -30.44 20.42
CA ALA A 11 1.67 -29.84 20.06
C ALA A 11 2.30 -30.36 18.76
N GLY A 12 1.80 -31.47 18.20
CA GLY A 12 2.37 -32.11 17.01
C GLY A 12 1.90 -31.50 15.70
N THR A 13 0.68 -30.98 15.67
CA THR A 13 -0.02 -30.44 14.49
C THR A 13 0.63 -29.15 14.01
N SER A 14 0.86 -28.18 14.91
CA SER A 14 1.37 -26.85 14.52
C SER A 14 2.81 -26.84 14.00
N GLN A 15 3.64 -27.84 14.33
CA GLN A 15 5.02 -27.92 13.83
C GLN A 15 5.06 -28.42 12.38
N ALA A 16 4.16 -29.32 11.99
CA ALA A 16 4.04 -29.78 10.61
C ALA A 16 3.56 -28.64 9.70
N ASP A 17 2.53 -27.91 10.12
CA ASP A 17 1.98 -26.76 9.38
C ASP A 17 3.02 -25.64 9.21
N ALA A 18 3.81 -25.35 10.26
CA ALA A 18 4.89 -24.36 10.19
C ALA A 18 6.01 -24.77 9.21
N MET A 19 6.36 -26.05 9.13
CA MET A 19 7.36 -26.52 8.15
C MET A 19 6.81 -26.54 6.71
N ALA A 20 5.52 -26.84 6.51
CA ALA A 20 4.89 -26.75 5.20
C ALA A 20 4.89 -25.30 4.67
N LEU A 21 4.50 -24.34 5.50
CA LEU A 21 4.44 -22.93 5.14
C LEU A 21 5.84 -22.33 4.86
N ALA A 22 6.87 -22.80 5.58
CA ALA A 22 8.27 -22.46 5.28
C ALA A 22 8.75 -23.02 3.93
N ALA A 23 8.39 -24.27 3.60
CA ALA A 23 8.76 -24.89 2.33
C ALA A 23 8.06 -24.23 1.12
N GLU A 24 6.80 -23.80 1.28
CA GLU A 24 6.08 -23.03 0.26
C GLU A 24 6.72 -21.64 0.02
N ALA A 25 7.19 -20.97 1.08
CA ALA A 25 7.90 -19.70 0.96
C ALA A 25 9.25 -19.85 0.22
N GLU A 26 10.05 -20.86 0.55
CA GLU A 26 11.32 -21.14 -0.14
C GLU A 26 11.11 -21.48 -1.63
N ALA A 27 10.05 -22.22 -1.96
CA ALA A 27 9.68 -22.51 -3.34
C ALA A 27 9.29 -21.24 -4.13
N ALA A 28 8.54 -20.32 -3.51
CA ALA A 28 8.14 -19.05 -4.12
C ALA A 28 9.35 -18.12 -4.39
N GLU A 29 10.31 -18.05 -3.48
CA GLU A 29 11.56 -17.30 -3.69
C GLU A 29 12.41 -17.90 -4.82
N ALA A 30 12.51 -19.22 -4.89
CA ALA A 30 13.22 -19.92 -5.96
C ALA A 30 12.59 -19.66 -7.34
N GLU A 31 11.26 -19.63 -7.45
CA GLU A 31 10.56 -19.29 -8.69
C GLU A 31 10.78 -17.81 -9.09
N ALA A 32 10.74 -16.88 -8.12
CA ALA A 32 11.00 -15.47 -8.38
C ALA A 32 12.42 -15.22 -8.93
N LEU A 33 13.43 -15.91 -8.36
CA LEU A 33 14.81 -15.86 -8.87
C LEU A 33 14.93 -16.45 -10.28
N ALA A 34 14.25 -17.57 -10.56
CA ALA A 34 14.22 -18.18 -11.89
C ALA A 34 13.54 -17.27 -12.93
N ALA A 35 12.46 -16.58 -12.56
CA ALA A 35 11.78 -15.59 -13.41
C ALA A 35 12.70 -14.39 -13.72
N ALA A 36 13.40 -13.86 -12.71
CA ALA A 36 14.36 -12.76 -12.88
C ALA A 36 15.54 -13.15 -13.79
N ALA A 37 16.07 -14.38 -13.65
CA ALA A 37 17.12 -14.89 -14.53
C ALA A 37 16.65 -15.01 -15.99
N ARG A 38 15.44 -15.53 -16.22
CA ARG A 38 14.82 -15.60 -17.56
C ARG A 38 14.61 -14.22 -18.18
N ALA A 39 14.21 -13.22 -17.40
CA ALA A 39 14.06 -11.83 -17.86
C ALA A 39 15.41 -11.22 -18.29
N ARG A 40 16.46 -11.39 -17.49
CA ARG A 40 17.82 -10.93 -17.81
C ARG A 40 18.36 -11.59 -19.09
N ALA A 41 18.13 -12.89 -19.27
CA ALA A 41 18.52 -13.60 -20.49
C ALA A 41 17.82 -13.05 -21.76
N ARG A 42 16.52 -12.72 -21.67
CA ARG A 42 15.77 -12.08 -22.77
C ARG A 42 16.31 -10.69 -23.10
N ALA A 43 16.59 -9.87 -22.08
CA ALA A 43 17.17 -8.54 -22.27
C ALA A 43 18.57 -8.59 -22.93
N ALA A 44 19.42 -9.54 -22.52
CA ALA A 44 20.72 -9.76 -23.15
C ALA A 44 20.61 -10.19 -24.62
N ARG A 45 19.62 -11.04 -24.95
CA ARG A 45 19.35 -11.45 -26.34
C ARG A 45 18.90 -10.28 -27.21
N LEU A 46 17.94 -9.49 -26.73
CA LEU A 46 17.45 -8.29 -27.43
C LEU A 46 18.57 -7.26 -27.65
N LYS A 47 19.45 -7.05 -26.66
CA LYS A 47 20.62 -6.16 -26.83
C LYS A 47 21.59 -6.68 -27.91
N ARG A 48 21.78 -8.00 -28.02
CA ARG A 48 22.62 -8.62 -29.05
C ARG A 48 21.96 -8.56 -30.43
N GLU A 49 20.65 -8.75 -30.52
CA GLU A 49 19.86 -8.58 -31.75
C GLU A 49 19.92 -7.12 -32.24
N ALA A 50 19.80 -6.14 -31.34
CA ALA A 50 19.93 -4.71 -31.67
C ALA A 50 21.34 -4.34 -32.16
N LEU A 51 22.39 -4.84 -31.51
CA LEU A 51 23.79 -4.66 -31.95
C LEU A 51 24.09 -5.31 -33.31
N ALA A 52 23.41 -6.42 -33.64
CA ALA A 52 23.56 -7.09 -34.92
C ALA A 52 22.79 -6.42 -36.07
N MET A 53 21.95 -5.42 -35.78
CA MET A 53 21.11 -4.72 -36.76
C MET A 53 21.48 -3.22 -36.91
N ALA A 54 22.60 -2.80 -36.31
CA ALA A 54 23.20 -1.50 -36.56
C ALA A 54 23.95 -1.51 -37.92
N PRO A 55 23.72 -0.54 -38.82
CA PRO A 55 24.45 -0.48 -40.09
C PRO A 55 25.91 -0.10 -39.87
N ALA A 56 26.80 -0.61 -40.72
CA ALA A 56 28.17 -0.15 -40.83
C ALA A 56 28.22 1.02 -41.81
N GLU A 57 28.67 2.19 -41.36
CA GLU A 57 28.97 3.36 -42.19
C GLU A 57 30.41 3.84 -41.90
N ASP A 58 31.05 4.36 -42.93
CA ASP A 58 32.51 4.40 -43.13
C ASP A 58 33.11 5.82 -43.02
N GLU A 59 34.43 5.91 -43.04
CA GLU A 59 35.29 7.09 -42.77
C GLU A 59 34.89 8.45 -43.41
N ASN A 60 35.04 9.53 -42.63
CA ASN A 60 36.04 10.58 -42.95
C ASN A 60 36.36 11.52 -41.76
N VAL A 61 37.57 12.11 -41.75
CA VAL A 61 38.13 12.99 -40.69
C VAL A 61 38.80 14.23 -41.34
N PRO A 62 38.69 15.43 -40.73
CA PRO A 62 39.89 16.21 -40.37
C PRO A 62 39.81 16.73 -38.91
N GLU A 63 40.84 16.72 -38.05
CA GLU A 63 42.08 17.55 -38.04
C GLU A 63 41.81 19.08 -38.06
N GLU A 64 42.42 19.95 -37.23
CA GLU A 64 43.53 19.86 -36.26
C GLU A 64 43.53 21.13 -35.33
N TYR A 65 44.48 21.23 -34.36
CA TYR A 65 44.87 22.42 -33.53
C TYR A 65 43.94 22.88 -32.39
N ALA A 66 44.41 23.21 -31.17
CA ALA A 66 45.75 23.09 -30.57
C ALA A 66 45.69 23.11 -29.01
N ASP A 67 46.67 22.46 -28.36
CA ASP A 67 47.65 23.01 -27.37
C ASP A 67 47.23 24.06 -26.31
N TRP A 68 47.75 24.10 -25.08
CA TRP A 68 48.69 23.26 -24.28
C TRP A 68 48.03 23.12 -22.85
N GLU A 69 48.63 22.71 -21.71
CA GLU A 69 50.02 22.53 -21.27
C GLU A 69 50.12 21.57 -20.06
N ASP A 70 51.37 21.29 -19.68
CA ASP A 70 51.91 20.78 -18.41
C ASP A 70 51.95 19.26 -18.16
N ALA A 71 53.10 18.69 -18.52
CA ALA A 71 53.54 17.33 -18.20
C ALA A 71 55.07 17.22 -18.22
N GLU A 72 55.70 16.99 -17.06
CA GLU A 72 57.04 16.40 -16.91
C GLU A 72 56.99 15.45 -15.68
N ASP A 73 57.62 14.27 -15.63
CA ASP A 73 59.00 13.92 -15.98
C ASP A 73 59.10 12.43 -16.43
N TYR A 74 60.10 12.11 -17.25
CA TYR A 74 60.35 10.78 -17.81
C TYR A 74 61.54 10.09 -17.10
N ASP A 75 61.93 8.93 -17.65
CA ASP A 75 63.30 8.36 -17.71
C ASP A 75 63.46 6.90 -17.20
N ASP A 76 63.81 6.03 -18.16
CA ASP A 76 65.11 5.33 -18.30
C ASP A 76 65.74 4.52 -17.14
N TYR A 77 66.45 3.42 -17.40
CA TYR A 77 66.47 2.38 -18.47
C TYR A 77 67.30 1.18 -17.89
N ASP A 78 67.51 0.04 -18.55
CA ASP A 78 68.77 -0.41 -19.22
C ASP A 78 69.02 -1.91 -18.84
N ASP A 79 69.82 -2.76 -19.50
CA ASP A 79 70.59 -2.78 -20.77
C ASP A 79 70.99 -4.26 -21.07
N TYR A 80 71.33 -4.59 -22.33
CA TYR A 80 72.38 -5.52 -22.82
C TYR A 80 72.36 -5.46 -24.38
N GLU A 81 73.45 -5.28 -25.15
CA GLU A 81 74.86 -4.94 -24.87
C GLU A 81 75.53 -4.43 -26.18
N ALA A 82 76.72 -3.83 -26.07
CA ALA A 82 77.69 -3.38 -27.11
C ALA A 82 77.38 -2.04 -27.85
N ALA A 83 78.17 -0.98 -27.65
CA ALA A 83 79.64 -0.93 -27.82
C ALA A 83 80.37 0.09 -26.91
N ASP A 84 81.71 -0.08 -26.79
CA ASP A 84 82.69 0.73 -26.04
C ASP A 84 82.42 2.25 -25.93
N GLN A 85 82.47 2.82 -24.71
CA GLN A 85 83.76 3.29 -24.10
C GLN A 85 83.61 3.75 -22.62
N GLU A 86 84.73 3.93 -21.92
CA GLU A 86 84.84 4.09 -20.45
C GLU A 86 84.31 5.42 -19.87
N ALA A 87 83.60 5.39 -18.71
CA ALA A 87 83.83 6.28 -17.54
C ALA A 87 82.88 6.06 -16.33
N ALA A 88 83.30 5.23 -15.37
CA ALA A 88 83.06 5.29 -13.91
C ALA A 88 81.76 5.87 -13.25
N ARG A 89 80.99 4.94 -12.64
CA ARG A 89 80.48 4.95 -11.24
C ARG A 89 79.29 5.84 -10.79
N SER A 90 78.11 5.20 -10.78
CA SER A 90 77.18 5.01 -9.63
C SER A 90 76.52 6.21 -8.91
N ALA A 91 75.17 6.25 -8.93
CA ALA A 91 74.28 6.01 -7.77
C ALA A 91 72.99 6.88 -7.70
N SER A 92 71.85 6.27 -8.05
CA SER A 92 70.52 6.44 -7.42
C SER A 92 69.79 7.81 -7.42
N TRP A 93 68.57 7.84 -7.97
CA TRP A 93 67.29 8.27 -7.33
C TRP A 93 66.20 8.55 -8.41
N ARG A 94 65.31 7.61 -8.73
CA ARG A 94 63.96 7.94 -9.24
C ARG A 94 62.91 6.95 -8.70
N ARG A 95 61.89 7.48 -8.02
CA ARG A 95 60.92 6.73 -7.21
C ARG A 95 59.55 6.75 -7.89
N ARG A 96 59.32 5.82 -8.84
CA ARG A 96 58.08 5.73 -9.64
C ARG A 96 56.79 5.85 -8.80
N LEU A 97 55.96 6.84 -9.14
CA LEU A 97 54.68 7.11 -8.49
C LEU A 97 53.63 6.06 -8.90
N ARG A 98 53.53 4.96 -8.14
CA ARG A 98 52.49 3.94 -8.37
C ARG A 98 51.12 4.48 -7.97
N VAL A 99 50.33 4.95 -8.93
CA VAL A 99 48.87 5.09 -8.74
C VAL A 99 48.31 3.70 -8.50
N ARG A 100 47.99 3.39 -7.24
CA ARG A 100 47.37 2.10 -6.88
C ARG A 100 45.94 2.10 -7.39
N LEU A 101 45.68 1.36 -8.47
CA LEU A 101 44.29 1.00 -8.80
C LEU A 101 43.65 0.36 -7.57
N PRO A 102 42.41 0.74 -7.20
CA PRO A 102 41.71 0.11 -6.09
C PRO A 102 41.60 -1.39 -6.35
N ARG A 103 41.93 -2.21 -5.35
CA ARG A 103 41.76 -3.67 -5.44
C ARG A 103 40.30 -3.96 -5.76
N LEU A 104 40.00 -4.91 -6.65
CA LEU A 104 38.63 -5.30 -7.02
C LEU A 104 37.72 -5.55 -5.80
N SER A 105 38.30 -6.00 -4.69
CA SER A 105 37.66 -6.11 -3.37
C SER A 105 37.02 -4.81 -2.84
N THR A 106 37.63 -3.62 -3.01
CA THR A 106 37.03 -2.35 -2.54
C THR A 106 35.88 -1.90 -3.44
N ILE A 107 35.94 -2.21 -4.74
CA ILE A 107 34.83 -1.97 -5.68
C ILE A 107 33.65 -2.89 -5.32
N ALA A 108 33.92 -4.17 -5.04
CA ALA A 108 32.90 -5.12 -4.59
C ALA A 108 32.27 -4.71 -3.24
N MET A 109 33.09 -4.21 -2.29
CA MET A 109 32.60 -3.71 -1.01
C MET A 109 31.73 -2.45 -1.17
N ALA A 110 32.14 -1.50 -2.01
CA ALA A 110 31.33 -0.32 -2.31
C ALA A 110 30.00 -0.69 -2.99
N ALA A 111 30.03 -1.63 -3.95
CA ALA A 111 28.82 -2.14 -4.60
C ALA A 111 27.88 -2.83 -3.59
N ALA A 112 28.41 -3.63 -2.66
CA ALA A 112 27.62 -4.26 -1.61
C ALA A 112 26.95 -3.22 -0.68
N VAL A 113 27.67 -2.16 -0.28
CA VAL A 113 27.09 -1.07 0.53
C VAL A 113 25.97 -0.35 -0.23
N VAL A 114 26.17 -0.02 -1.51
CA VAL A 114 25.13 0.61 -2.35
C VAL A 114 23.90 -0.28 -2.49
N ILE A 115 24.09 -1.59 -2.67
CA ILE A 115 23.00 -2.58 -2.73
C ILE A 115 22.23 -2.63 -1.40
N ILE A 116 22.93 -2.67 -0.26
CA ILE A 116 22.31 -2.67 1.08
C ILE A 116 21.50 -1.39 1.29
N CYS A 117 22.08 -0.21 1.02
CA CYS A 117 21.36 1.06 1.12
C CYS A 117 20.13 1.12 0.20
N GLY A 118 20.22 0.56 -1.01
CA GLY A 118 19.10 0.41 -1.93
C GLY A 118 17.97 -0.47 -1.37
N PHE A 119 18.31 -1.63 -0.78
CA PHE A 119 17.32 -2.50 -0.14
C PHE A 119 16.70 -1.88 1.12
N THR A 120 17.48 -1.21 1.97
CA THR A 120 16.96 -0.50 3.15
C THR A 120 16.02 0.64 2.74
N GLY A 121 16.38 1.42 1.72
CA GLY A 121 15.51 2.48 1.18
C GLY A 121 14.21 1.94 0.59
N LEU A 122 14.29 0.86 -0.19
CA LEU A 122 13.11 0.18 -0.76
C LEU A 122 12.21 -0.40 0.34
N SER A 123 12.80 -1.05 1.36
CA SER A 123 12.07 -1.60 2.50
C SER A 123 11.33 -0.50 3.29
N GLY A 124 12.01 0.61 3.60
CA GLY A 124 11.39 1.76 4.25
C GLY A 124 10.25 2.38 3.44
N TYR A 125 10.42 2.49 2.11
CA TYR A 125 9.36 2.97 1.22
C TYR A 125 8.13 2.03 1.19
N ILE A 126 8.35 0.71 1.16
CA ILE A 126 7.27 -0.30 1.21
C ILE A 126 6.51 -0.22 2.54
N VAL A 127 7.22 -0.11 3.68
CA VAL A 127 6.60 0.03 5.00
C VAL A 127 5.78 1.31 5.09
N TRP A 128 6.27 2.43 4.56
CA TRP A 128 5.54 3.70 4.54
C TRP A 128 4.27 3.64 3.68
N GLN A 129 4.36 3.11 2.44
CA GLN A 129 3.20 2.84 1.58
C GLN A 129 2.18 1.93 2.26
N HIS A 130 2.64 0.86 2.91
CA HIS A 130 1.76 -0.07 3.63
C HIS A 130 1.05 0.62 4.81
N HIS A 131 1.74 1.48 5.56
CA HIS A 131 1.15 2.21 6.68
C HIS A 131 0.06 3.18 6.20
N GLU A 132 0.36 4.02 5.22
CA GLU A 132 -0.58 4.95 4.58
C GLU A 132 -1.82 4.22 4.00
N ALA A 133 -1.62 3.09 3.32
CA ALA A 133 -2.71 2.26 2.81
C ALA A 133 -3.57 1.67 3.94
N THR A 134 -2.94 1.20 5.02
CA THR A 134 -3.62 0.63 6.19
C THR A 134 -4.47 1.68 6.91
N GLU A 135 -3.94 2.89 7.13
CA GLU A 135 -4.69 3.98 7.76
C GLU A 135 -5.88 4.44 6.92
N ARG A 136 -5.72 4.52 5.60
CA ARG A 136 -6.83 4.82 4.68
C ARG A 136 -7.89 3.72 4.72
N GLN A 137 -7.50 2.45 4.76
CA GLN A 137 -8.44 1.33 4.86
C GLN A 137 -9.19 1.34 6.21
N GLN A 138 -8.50 1.63 7.31
CA GLN A 138 -9.12 1.75 8.64
C GLN A 138 -10.13 2.90 8.70
N ARG A 139 -9.77 4.10 8.19
CA ARG A 139 -10.70 5.23 8.10
C ARG A 139 -11.90 4.91 7.21
N ALA A 140 -11.69 4.32 6.04
CA ALA A 140 -12.77 3.92 5.13
C ALA A 140 -13.72 2.91 5.80
N ALA A 141 -13.19 1.94 6.55
CA ALA A 141 -14.00 0.99 7.32
C ALA A 141 -14.79 1.69 8.45
N ALA A 142 -14.20 2.67 9.12
CA ALA A 142 -14.86 3.44 10.18
C ALA A 142 -16.01 4.32 9.65
N PHE A 143 -15.80 5.04 8.54
CA PHE A 143 -16.88 5.78 7.86
C PHE A 143 -17.98 4.85 7.34
N ALA A 144 -17.63 3.69 6.76
CA ALA A 144 -18.61 2.69 6.31
C ALA A 144 -19.41 2.10 7.48
N ALA A 145 -18.78 1.86 8.63
CA ALA A 145 -19.46 1.42 9.85
C ALA A 145 -20.39 2.51 10.41
N GLY A 146 -19.98 3.78 10.39
CA GLY A 146 -20.82 4.93 10.75
C GLY A 146 -22.06 5.04 9.85
N ALA A 147 -21.87 4.98 8.53
CA ALA A 147 -22.97 4.95 7.55
C ALA A 147 -23.94 3.78 7.82
N LYS A 148 -23.38 2.57 8.02
CA LYS A 148 -24.15 1.37 8.32
C LYS A 148 -25.00 1.55 9.59
N GLN A 149 -24.40 2.02 10.68
CA GLN A 149 -25.12 2.19 11.94
C GLN A 149 -26.18 3.30 11.86
N GLY A 150 -25.87 4.43 11.21
CA GLY A 150 -26.82 5.51 10.98
C GLY A 150 -28.02 5.06 10.15
N VAL A 151 -27.79 4.33 9.05
CA VAL A 151 -28.88 3.78 8.21
C VAL A 151 -29.71 2.74 8.97
N ILE A 152 -29.09 1.89 9.79
CA ILE A 152 -29.83 0.95 10.67
C ILE A 152 -30.69 1.73 11.68
N ASN A 153 -30.14 2.78 12.31
CA ASN A 153 -30.87 3.62 13.26
C ASN A 153 -32.07 4.32 12.60
N MET A 154 -31.89 4.86 11.39
CA MET A 154 -32.92 5.55 10.60
C MET A 154 -34.03 4.61 10.12
N ASN A 155 -33.68 3.41 9.70
CA ASN A 155 -34.61 2.42 9.15
C ASN A 155 -35.14 1.42 10.19
N SER A 156 -34.84 1.59 11.48
CA SER A 156 -35.33 0.71 12.56
C SER A 156 -36.10 1.51 13.60
N LEU A 157 -37.40 1.25 13.70
CA LEU A 157 -38.38 2.04 14.43
C LEU A 157 -39.41 1.11 15.11
N ASP A 158 -39.76 1.43 16.35
CA ASP A 158 -40.78 0.74 17.15
C ASP A 158 -41.73 1.78 17.74
N PHE A 159 -43.04 1.67 17.47
CA PHE A 159 -44.06 2.57 18.02
C PHE A 159 -44.10 2.61 19.56
N ASN A 160 -43.58 1.58 20.25
CA ASN A 160 -43.46 1.58 21.71
C ASN A 160 -42.31 2.45 22.23
N LYS A 161 -41.38 2.85 21.36
CA LYS A 161 -40.15 3.61 21.65
C LYS A 161 -39.93 4.76 20.67
N ALA A 162 -41.01 5.28 20.09
CA ALA A 162 -40.94 6.21 18.95
C ALA A 162 -40.11 7.47 19.26
N LYS A 163 -40.12 7.94 20.51
CA LYS A 163 -39.36 9.12 20.96
C LYS A 163 -37.87 8.80 21.12
N GLU A 164 -37.54 7.68 21.74
CA GLU A 164 -36.16 7.19 21.88
C GLU A 164 -35.54 6.87 20.51
N ASP A 165 -36.33 6.32 19.59
CA ASP A 165 -35.91 6.01 18.23
C ASP A 165 -35.64 7.28 17.41
N VAL A 166 -36.56 8.25 17.44
CA VAL A 166 -36.36 9.56 16.82
C VAL A 166 -35.15 10.30 17.40
N ALA A 167 -34.96 10.25 18.73
CA ALA A 167 -33.79 10.80 19.39
C ALA A 167 -32.49 10.11 18.95
N ARG A 168 -32.49 8.77 18.80
CA ARG A 168 -31.34 8.00 18.28
C ARG A 168 -30.99 8.39 16.84
N VAL A 169 -31.98 8.61 15.98
CA VAL A 169 -31.73 9.10 14.61
C VAL A 169 -31.04 10.47 14.67
N ILE A 170 -31.60 11.41 15.45
CA ILE A 170 -31.04 12.76 15.62
C ILE A 170 -29.60 12.72 16.17
N ASP A 171 -29.32 11.88 17.18
CA ASP A 171 -27.98 11.77 17.76
C ASP A 171 -26.96 11.13 16.81
N SER A 172 -27.38 10.16 15.98
CA SER A 172 -26.53 9.61 14.91
C SER A 172 -26.42 10.48 13.66
N SER A 173 -26.90 11.73 13.72
CA SER A 173 -26.97 12.67 12.60
C SER A 173 -26.27 14.00 12.90
N THR A 174 -25.88 14.70 11.84
CA THR A 174 -25.40 16.09 11.88
C THR A 174 -25.83 16.85 10.61
N GLY A 175 -25.43 18.11 10.47
CA GLY A 175 -25.66 18.94 9.29
C GLY A 175 -27.11 18.97 8.79
N GLU A 176 -27.25 19.07 7.47
CA GLU A 176 -28.53 19.15 6.73
C GLU A 176 -29.51 18.05 7.15
N PHE A 177 -29.05 16.80 7.23
CA PHE A 177 -29.91 15.68 7.58
C PHE A 177 -30.46 15.76 9.01
N ARG A 178 -29.64 16.18 9.99
CA ARG A 178 -30.12 16.36 11.37
C ARG A 178 -31.15 17.46 11.45
N ASP A 179 -30.89 18.59 10.82
CA ASP A 179 -31.72 19.79 10.95
C ASP A 179 -33.10 19.57 10.27
N ASP A 180 -33.13 18.96 9.07
CA ASP A 180 -34.36 18.54 8.38
C ASP A 180 -35.17 17.52 9.21
N PHE A 181 -34.50 16.53 9.81
CA PHE A 181 -35.17 15.50 10.60
C PHE A 181 -35.70 16.06 11.92
N GLN A 182 -34.95 16.93 12.61
CA GLN A 182 -35.39 17.63 13.82
C GLN A 182 -36.65 18.47 13.55
N GLN A 183 -36.71 19.20 12.42
CA GLN A 183 -37.87 20.00 12.06
C GLN A 183 -39.17 19.18 11.94
N ARG A 184 -39.06 17.90 11.55
CA ARG A 184 -40.20 16.99 11.29
C ARG A 184 -40.40 15.93 12.37
N ALA A 185 -39.50 15.84 13.35
CA ALA A 185 -39.43 14.81 14.37
C ALA A 185 -40.75 14.61 15.14
N ALA A 186 -41.42 15.70 15.51
CA ALA A 186 -42.66 15.65 16.28
C ALA A 186 -43.82 15.01 15.51
N ASP A 187 -43.96 15.31 14.20
CA ASP A 187 -45.02 14.74 13.37
C ASP A 187 -44.67 13.32 12.92
N PHE A 188 -43.39 13.03 12.67
CA PHE A 188 -42.91 11.67 12.42
C PHE A 188 -43.21 10.74 13.60
N THR A 189 -42.94 11.18 14.83
CA THR A 189 -43.26 10.44 16.06
C THR A 189 -44.75 10.10 16.13
N LYS A 190 -45.65 11.08 15.89
CA LYS A 190 -47.10 10.85 15.88
C LYS A 190 -47.53 9.82 14.85
N VAL A 191 -46.99 9.89 13.63
CA VAL A 191 -47.33 8.94 12.54
C VAL A 191 -46.91 7.51 12.89
N VAL A 192 -45.71 7.35 13.48
CA VAL A 192 -45.18 6.06 13.95
C VAL A 192 -46.07 5.48 15.07
N GLU A 193 -46.41 6.29 16.09
CA GLU A 193 -47.29 5.91 17.20
C GLU A 193 -48.71 5.53 16.72
N GLN A 194 -49.35 6.41 15.93
CA GLN A 194 -50.73 6.22 15.45
C GLN A 194 -50.88 5.03 14.50
N SER A 195 -49.92 4.85 13.59
CA SER A 195 -49.94 3.75 12.60
C SER A 195 -49.33 2.45 13.15
N LYS A 196 -48.93 2.43 14.43
CA LYS A 196 -48.24 1.31 15.09
C LYS A 196 -47.12 0.73 14.23
N VAL A 197 -46.27 1.61 13.71
CA VAL A 197 -45.18 1.20 12.82
C VAL A 197 -44.14 0.43 13.61
N VAL A 198 -43.81 -0.76 13.14
CA VAL A 198 -42.59 -1.49 13.50
C VAL A 198 -41.81 -1.69 12.21
N THR A 199 -40.58 -1.20 12.17
CA THR A 199 -39.66 -1.40 11.04
C THR A 199 -38.34 -1.96 11.55
N GLU A 200 -37.82 -2.97 10.87
CA GLU A 200 -36.50 -3.53 11.13
C GLU A 200 -35.59 -3.29 9.91
N GLY A 201 -34.54 -2.48 10.08
CA GLY A 201 -33.60 -2.12 9.02
C GLY A 201 -32.36 -3.01 9.02
N THR A 202 -32.10 -3.71 7.91
CA THR A 202 -30.86 -4.46 7.67
C THR A 202 -30.05 -3.80 6.56
N VAL A 203 -28.74 -3.60 6.77
CA VAL A 203 -27.82 -3.15 5.72
C VAL A 203 -27.20 -4.37 5.04
N ASN A 204 -27.44 -4.51 3.74
CA ASN A 204 -26.97 -5.62 2.91
C ASN A 204 -25.51 -5.41 2.45
N ALA A 205 -25.16 -4.18 2.06
CA ALA A 205 -23.82 -3.83 1.60
C ALA A 205 -23.51 -2.35 1.81
N THR A 206 -22.22 -2.02 1.96
CA THR A 206 -21.69 -0.66 2.04
C THR A 206 -20.42 -0.54 1.21
N ALA A 207 -20.26 0.56 0.46
CA ALA A 207 -19.03 0.89 -0.25
C ALA A 207 -18.70 2.37 -0.07
N VAL A 208 -17.45 2.71 0.24
CA VAL A 208 -17.00 4.11 0.27
C VAL A 208 -16.75 4.56 -1.18
N GLU A 209 -17.47 5.58 -1.62
CA GLU A 209 -17.33 6.18 -2.95
C GLU A 209 -16.18 7.20 -2.96
N SER A 210 -16.13 8.05 -1.93
CA SER A 210 -15.07 9.04 -1.75
C SER A 210 -14.86 9.34 -0.26
N MET A 211 -13.65 9.76 0.11
CA MET A 211 -13.28 10.08 1.48
C MET A 211 -12.29 11.26 1.48
N ASN A 212 -12.50 12.18 2.41
CA ASN A 212 -11.59 13.27 2.76
C ASN A 212 -11.25 13.17 4.26
N GLU A 213 -10.63 14.20 4.85
CA GLU A 213 -10.07 14.11 6.21
C GLU A 213 -11.13 13.90 7.30
N HIS A 214 -12.32 14.49 7.15
CA HIS A 214 -13.37 14.49 8.18
C HIS A 214 -14.74 14.02 7.66
N SER A 215 -14.85 13.63 6.38
CA SER A 215 -16.09 13.11 5.83
C SER A 215 -15.87 12.10 4.70
N ALA A 216 -16.87 11.27 4.45
CA ALA A 216 -16.90 10.31 3.36
C ALA A 216 -18.29 10.18 2.76
N VAL A 217 -18.36 9.92 1.46
CA VAL A 217 -19.59 9.50 0.78
C VAL A 217 -19.59 7.97 0.75
N VAL A 218 -20.63 7.38 1.34
CA VAL A 218 -20.81 5.93 1.44
C VAL A 218 -22.11 5.54 0.73
N LEU A 219 -21.99 4.64 -0.24
CA LEU A 219 -23.13 3.99 -0.88
C LEU A 219 -23.58 2.82 0.00
N VAL A 220 -24.86 2.81 0.35
CA VAL A 220 -25.48 1.82 1.24
C VAL A 220 -26.66 1.16 0.54
N ALA A 221 -26.60 -0.16 0.40
CA ALA A 221 -27.73 -0.99 0.01
C ALA A 221 -28.35 -1.60 1.28
N ALA A 222 -29.62 -1.35 1.50
CA ALA A 222 -30.33 -1.79 2.70
C ALA A 222 -31.72 -2.34 2.37
N THR A 223 -32.24 -3.20 3.25
CA THR A 223 -33.59 -3.74 3.19
C THR A 223 -34.24 -3.51 4.54
N SER A 224 -35.44 -2.94 4.56
CA SER A 224 -36.25 -2.83 5.78
C SER A 224 -37.50 -3.70 5.69
N ARG A 225 -37.88 -4.38 6.77
CA ARG A 225 -39.19 -5.05 6.87
C ARG A 225 -40.16 -4.17 7.66
N VAL A 226 -41.32 -3.85 7.11
CA VAL A 226 -42.31 -2.94 7.70
C VAL A 226 -43.58 -3.69 8.10
N THR A 227 -44.02 -3.46 9.33
CA THR A 227 -45.33 -3.88 9.85
C THR A 227 -46.08 -2.64 10.38
N ASN A 228 -47.38 -2.53 10.11
CA ASN A 228 -48.19 -1.40 10.58
C ASN A 228 -49.68 -1.78 10.75
N SER A 229 -50.47 -0.88 11.35
CA SER A 229 -51.91 -1.05 11.53
C SER A 229 -52.74 -0.88 10.25
N ALA A 230 -52.15 -0.36 9.16
CA ALA A 230 -52.80 -0.17 7.87
C ALA A 230 -52.83 -1.45 7.00
N GLY A 231 -52.15 -2.52 7.43
CA GLY A 231 -52.22 -3.84 6.79
C GLY A 231 -50.87 -4.43 6.38
N ALA A 232 -49.78 -3.65 6.43
CA ALA A 232 -48.44 -4.16 6.14
C ALA A 232 -48.04 -5.20 7.20
N LYS A 233 -47.60 -6.37 6.74
CA LYS A 233 -47.16 -7.49 7.57
C LYS A 233 -45.81 -7.98 7.04
N ASP A 234 -44.75 -7.57 7.71
CA ASP A 234 -43.36 -7.91 7.35
C ASP A 234 -42.99 -7.56 5.89
N GLU A 235 -43.52 -6.45 5.36
CA GLU A 235 -43.32 -6.04 3.97
C GLU A 235 -41.85 -5.62 3.72
N PRO A 236 -41.11 -6.30 2.82
CA PRO A 236 -39.75 -5.91 2.50
C PRO A 236 -39.72 -4.67 1.60
N ARG A 237 -38.86 -3.72 1.94
CA ARG A 237 -38.58 -2.51 1.13
C ARG A 237 -37.08 -2.38 0.94
N ALA A 238 -36.65 -2.31 -0.31
CA ALA A 238 -35.26 -2.14 -0.69
C ALA A 238 -34.90 -0.66 -0.82
N TRP A 239 -33.73 -0.28 -0.33
CA TRP A 239 -33.22 1.08 -0.31
C TRP A 239 -31.81 1.10 -0.91
N ARG A 240 -31.56 2.09 -1.76
CA ARG A 240 -30.22 2.45 -2.24
C ARG A 240 -29.97 3.88 -1.85
N LEU A 241 -29.00 4.10 -0.96
CA LEU A 241 -28.74 5.37 -0.32
C LEU A 241 -27.31 5.81 -0.62
N LYS A 242 -27.13 7.09 -0.92
CA LYS A 242 -25.84 7.76 -0.88
C LYS A 242 -25.82 8.59 0.41
N VAL A 243 -24.95 8.21 1.33
CA VAL A 243 -24.89 8.76 2.69
C VAL A 243 -23.57 9.52 2.84
N THR A 244 -23.64 10.82 3.08
CA THR A 244 -22.46 11.58 3.51
C THR A 244 -22.34 11.41 5.01
N VAL A 245 -21.23 10.86 5.46
CA VAL A 245 -20.87 10.70 6.87
C VAL A 245 -19.82 11.73 7.21
N THR A 246 -19.98 12.42 8.33
CA THR A 246 -19.02 13.39 8.86
C THR A 246 -18.58 12.95 10.27
N GLU A 247 -17.30 13.08 10.57
CA GLU A 247 -16.76 12.85 11.90
C GLU A 247 -16.96 14.10 12.77
N GLU A 248 -17.72 13.97 13.86
CA GLU A 248 -17.99 15.04 14.82
C GLU A 248 -17.77 14.50 16.24
N GLY A 249 -16.83 15.09 16.99
CA GLY A 249 -16.52 14.65 18.36
C GLY A 249 -16.01 13.21 18.48
N GLY A 250 -15.35 12.69 17.45
CA GLY A 250 -14.91 11.29 17.36
C GLY A 250 -16.04 10.28 17.05
N GLN A 251 -17.21 10.77 16.62
CA GLN A 251 -18.33 9.94 16.17
C GLN A 251 -18.62 10.16 14.69
N TYR A 252 -18.81 9.06 13.96
CA TYR A 252 -19.19 9.08 12.54
C TYR A 252 -20.71 9.24 12.41
N LYS A 253 -21.18 10.45 12.08
CA LYS A 253 -22.61 10.82 12.01
C LYS A 253 -23.06 11.07 10.57
N MET A 254 -24.32 10.78 10.25
CA MET A 254 -24.87 11.07 8.92
C MET A 254 -25.16 12.56 8.77
N SER A 255 -24.46 13.23 7.85
CA SER A 255 -24.62 14.65 7.56
C SER A 255 -25.59 14.93 6.39
N LYS A 256 -25.70 13.98 5.46
CA LYS A 256 -26.65 14.02 4.33
C LYS A 256 -27.06 12.60 3.92
N VAL A 257 -28.32 12.42 3.50
CA VAL A 257 -28.84 11.16 2.97
C VAL A 257 -29.60 11.45 1.67
N GLU A 258 -29.22 10.78 0.59
CA GLU A 258 -29.86 10.91 -0.73
C GLU A 258 -30.27 9.52 -1.25
N PHE A 259 -31.43 9.42 -1.91
CA PHE A 259 -31.88 8.18 -2.55
C PHE A 259 -31.26 8.04 -3.95
N VAL A 260 -30.76 6.85 -4.27
CA VAL A 260 -30.21 6.51 -5.59
C VAL A 260 -31.28 5.80 -6.42
N PRO A 261 -31.66 6.33 -7.61
CA PRO A 261 -32.74 5.82 -8.45
C PRO A 261 -32.38 4.50 -9.16
#